data_AF-A0A7S2FTF5-F1
#
_entry.id   AF-A0A7S2FTF5-F1
#
_cell.length_a   1.000
_cell.length_b   1.000
_cell.length_c   1.000
_cell.angle_alpha   90.00
_cell.angle_beta   90.00
_cell.angle_gamma   90.00
#
_symmetry.space_group_name_H-M   'P 1'
#
loop_
_entity.id
_entity.type
_entity.pdbx_description
1 polymer ?
#
loop_
_entity_poly.entity_id
_entity_poly.type
_entity_poly.pdbx_seq_one_letter_code
_entity_poly.pdbx_strand_id
1 'polypeptide(L)'
;LHEKPHYHFDYCGPAMITVFILLTGEWIDAMEPAAAIIGPMVAPFFIFVVLLGKYLLMNLLIAVILTEFAEKEEDLPNTARSARSTARDSARGTARSETARSEKDEVLPDPGNTPRWPVNYSLCIFGPKSTFRGWCKLAIKNPNFDRVVIAAIVVSSVCLAIDSPRLEPESQTKQVLKNLDLFFTAL
;
A
#
# COMPACT_ATOMS: atom_id res chain seq x y z
N LEU A 1 26.05 9.45 42.33
CA LEU A 1 24.69 8.94 42.08
C LEU A 1 24.83 7.85 41.03
N HIS A 2 24.65 6.58 41.40
CA HIS A 2 24.70 5.50 40.43
C HIS A 2 23.43 5.60 39.58
N GLU A 3 23.57 5.92 38.30
CA GLU A 3 22.42 6.05 37.42
C GLU A 3 21.76 4.67 37.29
N LYS A 4 20.47 4.62 37.58
CA LYS A 4 19.73 3.37 37.70
C LYS A 4 19.32 2.92 36.29
N PRO A 5 19.52 1.64 35.91
CA PRO A 5 19.14 1.17 34.59
C PRO A 5 17.65 1.39 34.35
N HIS A 6 17.31 1.80 33.13
CA HIS A 6 15.91 2.04 32.73
C HIS A 6 15.04 0.80 32.93
N TYR A 7 15.59 -0.40 32.66
CA TYR A 7 14.96 -1.69 32.90
C TYR A 7 15.36 -2.24 34.27
N HIS A 8 14.40 -2.38 35.18
CA HIS A 8 14.64 -2.97 36.50
C HIS A 8 13.35 -3.57 37.09
N PHE A 9 13.53 -4.53 38.00
CA PHE A 9 12.44 -5.32 38.59
C PHE A 9 12.24 -5.05 40.10
N ASP A 10 12.73 -3.90 40.61
CA ASP A 10 12.76 -3.63 42.05
C ASP A 10 11.38 -3.44 42.69
N TYR A 11 10.38 -2.99 41.92
CA TYR A 11 9.00 -2.87 42.36
C TYR A 11 8.04 -3.00 41.17
N CYS A 12 6.76 -3.17 41.47
CA CYS A 12 5.73 -3.57 40.50
C CYS A 12 5.64 -2.65 39.27
N GLY A 13 5.76 -1.33 39.43
CA GLY A 13 5.59 -0.38 38.31
C GLY A 13 6.62 -0.55 37.18
N PRO A 14 7.92 -0.35 37.44
CA PRO A 14 8.99 -0.58 36.47
C PRO A 14 9.06 -2.02 35.99
N ALA A 15 8.73 -2.99 36.86
CA ALA A 15 8.63 -4.39 36.45
C ALA A 15 7.55 -4.59 35.38
N MET A 16 6.36 -4.00 35.56
CA MET A 16 5.26 -4.07 34.59
C MET A 16 5.63 -3.41 33.26
N ILE A 17 6.24 -2.23 33.30
CA ILE A 17 6.70 -1.52 32.09
C ILE A 17 7.78 -2.34 31.38
N THR A 18 8.74 -2.90 32.13
CA THR A 18 9.78 -3.76 31.56
C THR A 18 9.15 -4.97 30.89
N VAL A 19 8.21 -5.67 31.54
CA VAL A 19 7.50 -6.81 30.94
C VAL A 19 6.72 -6.38 29.69
N PHE A 20 6.03 -5.24 29.70
CA PHE A 20 5.36 -4.72 28.52
C PHE A 20 6.33 -4.52 27.36
N ILE A 21 7.49 -3.90 27.62
CA ILE A 21 8.54 -3.68 26.61
C ILE A 21 9.10 -5.02 26.10
N LEU A 22 9.31 -6.02 26.98
CA LEU A 22 9.70 -7.38 26.58
C LEU A 22 8.68 -8.00 25.59
N LEU A 23 7.38 -7.78 25.81
CA LEU A 23 6.32 -8.29 24.92
C LEU A 23 6.29 -7.56 23.56
N THR A 24 6.68 -6.28 23.51
CA THR A 24 6.74 -5.51 22.25
C THR A 24 7.91 -5.92 21.35
N GLY A 25 8.99 -6.45 21.92
CA GLY A 25 10.13 -7.02 21.17
C GLY A 25 11.50 -6.46 21.55
N GLU A 26 11.59 -5.47 22.43
CA GLU A 26 12.85 -4.90 22.92
C GLU A 26 13.38 -5.68 24.14
N TRP A 27 13.60 -6.98 23.95
CA TRP A 27 14.03 -7.87 25.05
C TRP A 27 15.54 -7.97 25.23
N ILE A 28 16.31 -7.66 24.17
CA ILE A 28 17.77 -7.68 24.23
C ILE A 28 18.30 -6.58 25.15
N ASP A 29 17.77 -5.37 25.05
CA ASP A 29 18.21 -4.21 25.85
C ASP A 29 17.92 -4.38 27.35
N ALA A 30 16.86 -5.13 27.69
CA ALA A 30 16.56 -5.50 29.07
C ALA A 30 17.39 -6.69 29.57
N MET A 31 17.79 -7.60 28.68
CA MET A 31 18.57 -8.79 28.99
C MET A 31 20.07 -8.48 29.11
N GLU A 32 20.63 -7.63 28.27
CA GLU A 32 22.07 -7.29 28.23
C GLU A 32 22.63 -6.92 29.61
N PRO A 33 22.05 -5.97 30.38
CA PRO A 33 22.55 -5.64 31.70
C PRO A 33 22.42 -6.82 32.69
N ALA A 34 21.38 -7.65 32.56
CA ALA A 34 21.22 -8.84 33.39
C ALA A 34 22.26 -9.92 33.04
N ALA A 35 22.58 -10.09 31.77
CA ALA A 35 23.59 -11.03 31.28
C ALA A 35 25.01 -10.59 31.66
N ALA A 36 25.27 -9.29 31.76
CA ALA A 36 26.54 -8.77 32.27
C ALA A 36 26.78 -9.08 33.76
N ILE A 37 25.72 -9.19 34.56
CA ILE A 37 25.81 -9.44 36.01
C ILE A 37 25.73 -10.94 36.33
N ILE A 38 24.78 -11.66 35.74
CA ILE A 38 24.46 -13.06 36.05
C ILE A 38 25.17 -14.03 35.07
N GLY A 39 25.57 -13.53 33.90
CA GLY A 39 26.14 -14.32 32.81
C GLY A 39 25.11 -14.66 31.72
N PRO A 40 25.57 -15.24 30.59
CA PRO A 40 24.73 -15.50 29.41
C PRO A 40 23.63 -16.53 29.65
N MET A 41 23.71 -17.31 30.74
CA MET A 41 22.71 -18.31 31.12
C MET A 41 21.35 -17.71 31.55
N VAL A 42 21.26 -16.38 31.65
CA VAL A 42 19.98 -15.69 31.84
C VAL A 42 19.17 -15.58 30.54
N ALA A 43 19.82 -15.69 29.36
CA ALA A 43 19.15 -15.53 28.08
C ALA A 43 18.00 -16.52 27.83
N PRO A 44 18.11 -17.82 28.16
CA PRO A 44 17.00 -18.76 28.03
C PRO A 44 15.74 -18.36 28.79
N PHE A 45 15.88 -17.73 29.97
CA PHE A 45 14.74 -17.22 30.74
C PHE A 45 14.02 -16.10 29.98
N PHE A 46 14.76 -15.10 29.49
CA PHE A 46 14.18 -13.99 28.71
C PHE A 46 13.56 -14.48 27.40
N ILE A 47 14.23 -15.39 26.68
CA ILE A 47 13.72 -16.00 25.45
C ILE A 47 12.39 -16.72 25.71
N PHE A 48 12.32 -17.53 26.78
CA PHE A 48 11.10 -18.24 27.14
C PHE A 48 9.95 -17.28 27.48
N VAL A 49 10.20 -16.25 28.29
CA VAL A 49 9.19 -15.24 28.67
C VAL A 49 8.68 -14.47 27.45
N VAL A 50 9.58 -14.04 26.55
CA VAL A 50 9.22 -13.30 25.34
C VAL A 50 8.43 -14.18 24.37
N LEU A 51 8.88 -15.42 24.13
CA LEU A 51 8.18 -16.34 23.25
C LEU A 51 6.77 -16.66 23.77
N LEU A 52 6.68 -17.07 25.04
CA LEU A 52 5.40 -17.42 25.66
C LEU A 52 4.48 -16.20 25.72
N GLY A 53 4.99 -15.08 26.20
CA GLY A 53 4.22 -13.85 26.36
C GLY A 53 3.71 -13.30 25.03
N LYS A 54 4.57 -13.26 23.99
CA LYS A 54 4.18 -12.80 22.66
C LYS A 54 3.18 -13.75 21.99
N TYR A 55 3.36 -15.05 22.15
CA TYR A 55 2.39 -16.04 21.65
C TYR A 55 1.01 -15.83 22.29
N LEU A 56 0.96 -15.66 23.61
CA LEU A 56 -0.29 -15.39 24.32
C LEU A 56 -0.90 -14.05 23.91
N LEU A 57 -0.10 -12.97 23.85
CA LEU A 57 -0.58 -11.64 23.46
C LEU A 57 -1.16 -11.64 22.05
N MET A 58 -0.46 -12.23 21.08
CA MET A 58 -0.91 -12.28 19.69
C MET A 58 -2.17 -13.13 19.56
N ASN A 59 -2.23 -14.30 20.20
CA ASN A 59 -3.42 -15.15 20.13
C ASN A 59 -4.62 -14.51 20.82
N LEU A 60 -4.42 -13.82 21.94
CA LEU A 60 -5.47 -13.08 22.63
C LEU A 60 -5.97 -11.90 21.78
N LEU A 61 -5.07 -11.11 21.21
CA LEU A 61 -5.40 -9.93 20.41
C LEU A 61 -6.09 -10.32 19.10
N ILE A 62 -5.60 -11.37 18.42
CA ILE A 62 -6.25 -11.90 17.22
C ILE A 62 -7.65 -12.42 17.56
N ALA A 63 -7.79 -13.20 18.64
CA ALA A 63 -9.09 -13.71 19.06
C ALA A 63 -10.09 -12.57 19.32
N VAL A 64 -9.70 -11.56 20.10
CA VAL A 64 -10.55 -10.39 20.40
C VAL A 64 -10.94 -9.65 19.12
N ILE A 65 -9.99 -9.35 18.23
CA ILE A 65 -10.28 -8.61 17.00
C ILE A 65 -11.17 -9.42 16.05
N LEU A 66 -10.95 -10.73 15.94
CA LEU A 66 -11.77 -11.59 15.09
C LEU A 66 -13.20 -11.68 15.62
N THR A 67 -13.40 -11.75 16.93
CA THR A 67 -14.74 -11.72 17.53
C THR A 67 -15.46 -10.40 17.19
N GLU A 68 -14.78 -9.26 17.34
CA GLU A 68 -15.35 -7.94 17.01
C GLU A 68 -15.72 -7.79 15.52
N PHE A 69 -14.93 -8.37 14.62
CA PHE A 69 -15.26 -8.38 13.19
C PHE A 69 -16.37 -9.38 12.84
N ALA A 70 -16.46 -10.50 13.54
CA ALA A 70 -17.53 -11.47 13.35
C ALA A 70 -18.88 -10.90 13.79
N GLU A 71 -18.95 -10.23 14.94
CA GLU A 71 -20.18 -9.60 15.46
C GLU A 71 -20.72 -8.52 14.50
N LYS A 72 -19.84 -7.67 13.93
CA LYS A 72 -20.23 -6.65 12.94
C LYS A 72 -20.80 -7.23 11.63
N GLU A 73 -20.48 -8.46 11.28
CA GLU A 73 -21.06 -9.11 10.10
C GLU A 73 -22.47 -9.67 10.34
N GLU A 74 -22.83 -9.98 11.59
CA GLU A 74 -24.14 -10.53 11.94
C GLU A 74 -25.24 -9.47 12.04
N ASP A 75 -24.90 -8.20 12.31
CA ASP A 75 -25.83 -7.07 12.29
C ASP A 75 -26.25 -6.63 10.88
N LEU A 76 -25.62 -7.16 9.83
CA LEU A 76 -26.06 -6.93 8.46
C LEU A 76 -27.29 -7.82 8.18
N PRO A 77 -28.44 -7.26 7.76
CA PRO A 77 -29.64 -8.07 7.54
C PRO A 77 -29.34 -9.23 6.59
N ASN A 78 -29.84 -10.43 6.91
CA ASN A 78 -29.64 -11.68 6.15
C ASN A 78 -29.85 -11.55 4.63
N THR A 79 -30.62 -10.56 4.20
CA THR A 79 -30.85 -10.14 2.80
C THR A 79 -29.57 -9.70 2.07
N ALA A 80 -28.63 -9.02 2.75
CA ALA A 80 -27.37 -8.55 2.17
C ALA A 80 -26.29 -9.66 2.12
N ARG A 81 -26.34 -10.63 3.05
CA ARG A 81 -25.41 -11.77 3.12
C ARG A 81 -25.64 -12.74 1.94
N SER A 82 -26.90 -12.95 1.56
CA SER A 82 -27.28 -13.74 0.38
C SER A 82 -26.92 -13.06 -0.96
N ALA A 83 -27.00 -11.72 -1.03
CA ALA A 83 -26.59 -10.97 -2.22
C ALA A 83 -25.06 -10.98 -2.43
N ARG A 84 -24.27 -11.05 -1.36
CA ARG A 84 -22.80 -11.02 -1.45
C ARG A 84 -22.17 -12.39 -1.70
N SER A 85 -22.79 -13.48 -1.24
CA SER A 85 -22.36 -14.85 -1.58
C SER A 85 -22.64 -15.19 -3.05
N THR A 86 -23.82 -14.82 -3.56
CA THR A 86 -24.19 -14.97 -4.98
C THR A 86 -23.34 -14.12 -5.93
N ALA A 87 -22.94 -12.91 -5.51
CA ALA A 87 -22.02 -12.06 -6.26
C ALA A 87 -20.58 -12.59 -6.26
N ARG A 88 -20.09 -13.16 -5.15
CA ARG A 88 -18.74 -13.77 -5.07
C ARG A 88 -18.63 -15.04 -5.91
N ASP A 89 -19.67 -15.88 -5.97
CA ASP A 89 -19.68 -17.05 -6.86
C ASP A 89 -19.79 -16.66 -8.34
N SER A 90 -20.50 -15.57 -8.69
CA SER A 90 -20.53 -15.05 -10.06
C SER A 90 -19.20 -14.41 -10.52
N ALA A 91 -18.42 -13.84 -9.61
CA ALA A 91 -17.10 -13.28 -9.91
C ALA A 91 -16.04 -14.37 -10.18
N ARG A 92 -16.20 -15.58 -9.61
CA ARG A 92 -15.28 -16.71 -9.84
C ARG A 92 -15.49 -17.40 -11.20
N GLY A 93 -16.66 -17.24 -11.81
CA GLY A 93 -16.97 -17.75 -13.16
C GLY A 93 -16.53 -16.85 -14.32
N THR A 94 -16.26 -15.57 -14.08
CA THR A 94 -15.98 -14.56 -15.12
C THR A 94 -14.50 -14.38 -15.45
N ALA A 95 -13.58 -14.86 -14.60
CA ALA A 95 -12.13 -14.79 -14.84
C ALA A 95 -11.62 -15.68 -16.01
N ARG A 96 -12.49 -16.41 -16.72
CA ARG A 96 -12.11 -17.23 -17.89
C ARG A 96 -12.57 -16.65 -19.23
N SER A 97 -13.19 -15.48 -19.27
CA SER A 97 -13.74 -14.92 -20.52
C SER A 97 -13.39 -13.44 -20.74
N GLU A 98 -12.16 -13.05 -20.45
CA GLU A 98 -11.62 -11.74 -20.85
C GLU A 98 -10.55 -11.93 -21.93
N THR A 99 -10.96 -12.22 -23.17
CA THR A 99 -10.09 -12.01 -24.35
C THR A 99 -10.83 -11.44 -25.56
N ALA A 100 -12.10 -11.08 -25.48
CA ALA A 100 -12.73 -10.38 -26.61
C ALA A 100 -13.90 -9.49 -26.19
N ARG A 101 -13.64 -8.20 -25.98
CA ARG A 101 -14.68 -7.19 -26.20
C ARG A 101 -14.10 -5.87 -26.67
N SER A 102 -14.11 -5.71 -27.98
CA SER A 102 -14.10 -4.41 -28.64
C SER A 102 -15.46 -4.22 -29.30
N GLU A 103 -16.11 -3.11 -28.93
CA GLU A 103 -16.89 -2.23 -29.81
C GLU A 103 -18.16 -2.79 -30.47
N LYS A 104 -19.32 -2.35 -29.96
CA LYS A 104 -20.47 -1.88 -30.76
C LYS A 104 -21.45 -1.12 -29.86
N ASP A 105 -21.37 0.22 -29.95
CA ASP A 105 -22.45 1.13 -29.55
C ASP A 105 -23.53 1.09 -30.64
N GLU A 106 -24.72 0.59 -30.31
CA GLU A 106 -25.93 0.80 -31.09
C GLU A 106 -27.07 1.07 -30.09
N VAL A 107 -27.35 2.36 -29.86
CA VAL A 107 -28.38 2.84 -28.94
C VAL A 107 -29.65 3.12 -29.73
N LEU A 108 -30.70 2.34 -29.46
CA LEU A 108 -32.08 2.59 -29.93
C LEU A 108 -32.64 3.89 -29.31
N PRO A 109 -33.44 4.68 -30.03
CA PRO A 109 -33.96 5.95 -29.53
C PRO A 109 -35.17 5.72 -28.61
N ASP A 110 -34.98 5.90 -27.30
CA ASP A 110 -36.09 5.97 -26.33
C ASP A 110 -36.84 7.31 -26.43
N PRO A 111 -38.17 7.33 -26.62
CA PRO A 111 -38.97 8.55 -26.76
C PRO A 111 -39.36 9.12 -25.37
N GLY A 112 -38.35 9.52 -24.59
CA GLY A 112 -38.55 10.13 -23.26
C GLY A 112 -37.39 10.97 -22.75
N ASN A 113 -36.46 11.34 -23.64
CA ASN A 113 -35.12 11.81 -23.29
C ASN A 113 -35.07 13.30 -22.89
N THR A 114 -34.84 13.60 -21.61
CA THR A 114 -33.93 14.70 -21.27
C THR A 114 -32.73 14.12 -20.52
N PRO A 115 -31.53 14.07 -21.12
CA PRO A 115 -30.32 13.92 -20.35
C PRO A 115 -30.10 15.26 -19.64
N ARG A 116 -30.41 15.31 -18.35
CA ARG A 116 -30.21 16.48 -17.49
C ARG A 116 -28.74 16.59 -17.08
N TRP A 117 -27.85 16.81 -18.04
CA TRP A 117 -26.50 17.41 -17.89
C TRP A 117 -25.81 17.38 -19.26
N PRO A 118 -25.04 18.42 -19.67
CA PRO A 118 -24.43 18.47 -20.98
C PRO A 118 -23.25 17.50 -21.05
N VAL A 119 -23.55 16.26 -21.43
CA VAL A 119 -22.54 15.32 -21.93
C VAL A 119 -21.88 16.01 -23.12
N ASN A 120 -20.57 16.28 -23.02
CA ASN A 120 -19.64 16.85 -24.03
C ASN A 120 -18.92 18.18 -23.71
N TYR A 121 -19.02 18.73 -22.50
CA TYR A 121 -18.19 19.87 -22.09
C TYR A 121 -17.21 19.46 -20.99
N SER A 122 -15.91 19.54 -21.30
CA SER A 122 -14.85 19.47 -20.29
C SER A 122 -14.20 20.86 -20.28
N LEU A 123 -14.42 21.59 -19.18
CA LEU A 123 -14.24 23.03 -19.00
C LEU A 123 -14.97 23.88 -20.07
N CYS A 124 -15.93 24.70 -19.64
CA CYS A 124 -16.84 25.54 -20.44
C CYS A 124 -16.17 26.64 -21.32
N ILE A 125 -15.03 26.36 -21.95
CA ILE A 125 -14.25 27.23 -22.85
C ILE A 125 -13.90 26.51 -24.16
N PHE A 126 -13.92 25.17 -24.22
CA PHE A 126 -13.58 24.43 -25.44
C PHE A 126 -14.82 23.83 -26.13
N GLY A 127 -15.31 24.53 -27.16
CA GLY A 127 -16.39 24.08 -28.03
C GLY A 127 -16.04 22.83 -28.87
N PRO A 128 -17.07 22.14 -29.40
CA PRO A 128 -16.97 20.79 -30.03
C PRO A 128 -16.20 20.70 -31.37
N LYS A 129 -15.51 21.76 -31.81
CA LYS A 129 -14.81 21.82 -33.11
C LYS A 129 -13.31 22.16 -33.04
N SER A 130 -12.63 21.98 -31.90
CA SER A 130 -11.16 22.12 -31.88
C SER A 130 -10.46 20.82 -32.30
N THR A 131 -9.62 20.91 -33.32
CA THR A 131 -8.74 19.83 -33.81
C THR A 131 -7.80 19.31 -32.72
N PHE A 132 -7.46 20.18 -31.75
CA PHE A 132 -6.61 19.87 -30.62
C PHE A 132 -7.19 18.75 -29.72
N ARG A 133 -8.50 18.78 -29.41
CA ARG A 133 -9.15 17.73 -28.60
C ARG A 133 -9.19 16.39 -29.34
N GLY A 134 -9.45 16.43 -30.65
CA GLY A 134 -9.44 15.24 -31.50
C GLY A 134 -8.04 14.63 -31.60
N TRP A 135 -7.02 15.47 -31.70
CA TRP A 135 -5.63 15.04 -31.74
C TRP A 135 -5.17 14.42 -30.41
N CYS A 136 -5.50 15.02 -29.25
CA CYS A 136 -5.21 14.40 -27.96
C CYS A 136 -5.91 13.04 -27.78
N LYS A 137 -7.19 12.94 -28.20
CA LYS A 137 -7.93 11.66 -28.18
C LYS A 137 -7.30 10.62 -29.12
N LEU A 138 -6.84 11.04 -30.29
CA LEU A 138 -6.20 10.15 -31.26
C LEU A 138 -4.79 9.71 -30.80
N ALA A 139 -4.04 10.63 -30.18
CA ALA A 139 -2.72 10.36 -29.61
C ALA A 139 -2.80 9.33 -28.47
N ILE A 140 -3.78 9.46 -27.57
CA ILE A 140 -3.99 8.54 -26.43
C ILE A 140 -4.59 7.20 -26.87
N LYS A 141 -5.43 7.16 -27.91
CA LYS A 141 -6.06 5.91 -28.40
C LYS A 141 -5.03 4.94 -29.00
N ASN A 142 -3.85 5.41 -29.40
CA ASN A 142 -2.82 4.54 -29.96
C ASN A 142 -2.24 3.62 -28.87
N PRO A 143 -2.25 2.29 -29.04
CA PRO A 143 -1.74 1.34 -28.04
C PRO A 143 -0.22 1.44 -27.82
N ASN A 144 0.48 2.14 -28.71
CA ASN A 144 1.91 2.45 -28.55
C ASN A 144 2.15 3.62 -27.57
N PHE A 145 1.17 4.49 -27.36
CA PHE A 145 1.30 5.62 -26.44
C PHE A 145 1.48 5.13 -25.00
N ASP A 146 0.64 4.20 -24.58
CA ASP A 146 0.72 3.59 -23.24
C ASP A 146 2.07 2.91 -23.00
N ARG A 147 2.57 2.17 -24.01
CA ARG A 147 3.90 1.53 -23.96
C ARG A 147 5.04 2.55 -23.82
N VAL A 148 4.94 3.71 -24.49
CA VAL A 148 5.94 4.78 -24.41
C VAL A 148 5.90 5.48 -23.05
N VAL A 149 4.71 5.75 -22.51
CA VAL A 149 4.54 6.36 -21.18
C VAL A 149 5.09 5.43 -20.09
N ILE A 150 4.75 4.15 -20.14
CA ILE A 150 5.26 3.16 -19.19
C ILE A 150 6.79 3.02 -19.31
N ALA A 151 7.34 3.00 -20.53
CA ALA A 151 8.78 2.98 -20.73
C ALA A 151 9.47 4.24 -20.15
N ALA A 152 8.89 5.43 -20.31
CA ALA A 152 9.42 6.66 -19.75
C ALA A 152 9.44 6.64 -18.20
N ILE A 153 8.39 6.11 -17.57
CA ILE A 153 8.34 5.95 -16.10
C ILE A 153 9.43 4.99 -15.61
N VAL A 154 9.63 3.87 -16.31
CA VAL A 154 10.67 2.89 -15.94
C VAL A 154 12.07 3.49 -16.12
N VAL A 155 12.33 4.18 -17.24
CA VAL A 155 13.65 4.81 -17.45
C VAL A 155 13.90 5.93 -16.45
N SER A 156 12.88 6.73 -16.08
CA SER A 156 12.99 7.76 -15.03
C SER A 156 13.34 7.17 -13.67
N SER A 157 12.67 6.09 -13.26
CA SER A 157 12.98 5.42 -11.98
C SER A 157 14.37 4.78 -11.95
N VAL A 158 14.84 4.20 -13.06
CA VAL A 158 16.22 3.70 -13.19
C VAL A 158 17.25 4.83 -13.14
N CYS A 159 16.96 5.98 -13.77
CA CYS A 159 17.87 7.13 -13.72
C CYS A 159 17.99 7.69 -12.29
N LEU A 160 16.90 7.76 -11.53
CA LEU A 160 16.93 8.11 -10.11
C LEU A 160 17.70 7.09 -9.26
N ALA A 161 17.61 5.81 -9.58
CA ALA A 161 18.37 4.77 -8.88
C ALA A 161 19.89 4.85 -9.17
N ILE A 162 20.27 5.29 -10.37
CA ILE A 162 21.68 5.47 -10.79
C ILE A 162 22.25 6.79 -10.27
N ASP A 163 21.40 7.75 -9.87
CA ASP A 163 21.81 9.00 -9.22
C ASP A 163 22.32 8.75 -7.80
N SER A 164 23.49 8.11 -7.72
CA SER A 164 24.21 7.86 -6.48
C SER A 164 24.99 9.13 -6.08
N PRO A 165 25.01 9.52 -4.80
CA PRO A 165 25.70 10.73 -4.32
C PRO A 165 27.25 10.67 -4.41
N ARG A 166 27.82 9.62 -5.04
CA ARG A 166 29.26 9.39 -5.18
C ARG A 166 29.82 9.61 -6.60
N LEU A 167 29.00 10.01 -7.57
CA LEU A 167 29.50 10.33 -8.91
C LEU A 167 30.23 11.68 -8.91
N GLU A 168 31.46 11.71 -9.41
CA GLU A 168 32.28 12.91 -9.56
C GLU A 168 31.50 14.03 -10.29
N PRO A 169 31.52 15.27 -9.78
CA PRO A 169 30.63 16.35 -10.25
C PRO A 169 30.84 16.79 -11.72
N GLU A 170 31.86 16.30 -12.42
CA GLU A 170 32.29 16.70 -13.78
C GLU A 170 32.19 15.57 -14.83
N SER A 171 31.51 14.45 -14.55
CA SER A 171 31.40 13.34 -15.52
C SER A 171 30.21 13.50 -16.49
N GLN A 172 30.42 13.11 -17.77
CA GLN A 172 29.41 13.16 -18.84
C GLN A 172 28.10 12.43 -18.47
N THR A 173 28.17 11.41 -17.62
CA THR A 173 27.01 10.66 -17.12
C THR A 173 26.03 11.56 -16.36
N LYS A 174 26.51 12.54 -15.58
CA LYS A 174 25.65 13.46 -14.81
C LYS A 174 24.93 14.46 -15.71
N GLN A 175 25.59 14.94 -16.77
CA GLN A 175 24.96 15.82 -17.77
C GLN A 175 23.89 15.07 -18.57
N VAL A 176 24.15 13.81 -18.94
CA VAL A 176 23.14 12.97 -19.61
C VAL A 176 21.96 12.69 -18.67
N LEU A 177 22.20 12.35 -17.40
CA LEU A 177 21.13 12.16 -16.40
C LEU A 177 20.28 13.42 -16.23
N LYS A 178 20.91 14.62 -16.13
CA LYS A 178 20.19 15.89 -15.99
C LYS A 178 19.35 16.24 -17.21
N ASN A 179 19.88 16.02 -18.42
CA ASN A 179 19.14 16.29 -19.66
C ASN A 179 17.97 15.32 -19.83
N LEU A 180 18.15 14.07 -19.42
CA LEU A 180 17.15 13.03 -19.53
C LEU A 180 16.05 13.20 -18.47
N ASP A 181 16.39 13.62 -17.25
CA ASP A 181 15.42 13.99 -16.22
C ASP A 181 14.61 15.23 -16.60
N LEU A 182 15.25 16.24 -17.21
CA LEU A 182 14.55 17.40 -17.76
C LEU A 182 13.62 17.02 -18.92
N PHE A 183 14.05 16.12 -19.79
CA PHE A 183 13.23 15.60 -20.88
C PHE A 183 12.00 14.85 -20.35
N PHE A 184 12.16 14.00 -19.34
CA PHE A 184 11.04 13.30 -18.71
C PHE A 184 10.12 14.22 -17.91
N THR A 185 10.64 15.29 -17.34
CA THR A 185 9.82 16.30 -16.66
C THR A 185 8.99 17.12 -17.65
N ALA A 186 9.46 17.26 -18.89
CA ALA A 186 8.78 18.01 -19.95
C ALA A 186 7.81 17.18 -20.80
N LEU A 187 7.93 15.84 -20.77
CA LEU A 187 7.06 14.88 -21.44
C LEU A 187 5.72 14.71 -20.71
#